data_AF-R9JBN0-F1
#
_entry.id   AF-R9JBN0-F1
#
_cell.length_a   1.000
_cell.length_b   1.000
_cell.length_c   1.000
_cell.angle_alpha   90.00
_cell.angle_beta   90.00
_cell.angle_gamma   90.00
#
_symmetry.space_group_name_H-M   'P 1'
#
loop_
_entity.id
_entity.type
_entity.pdbx_description
1 polymer ?
#
loop_
_entity_poly.entity_id
_entity_poly.type
_entity_poly.pdbx_seq_one_letter_code
_entity_poly.pdbx_strand_id
1 'polypeptide(L)'
;MKQNIILWLTASAVVMLMFPWLAVAFVKGDAGMAVCFLLFFAVNPLYSVLIGAFAGKDIRRLWSIPVISSALFLIGTWIFFDMGETAFTLYAAVYLALGIAAMLISVLIRKKTQK
;
A
#
# COMPACT_ATOMS: atom_id res chain seq x y z
N MET A 1 0.81 12.06 18.41
CA MET A 1 1.71 11.61 17.31
C MET A 1 1.84 10.08 17.18
N LYS A 2 1.94 9.28 18.26
CA LYS A 2 1.97 7.79 18.15
C LYS A 2 0.66 7.18 17.61
N GLN A 3 -0.50 7.75 17.98
CA GLN A 3 -1.80 7.26 17.51
C GLN A 3 -1.94 7.30 15.98
N ASN A 4 -1.49 8.36 15.31
CA ASN A 4 -1.58 8.43 13.84
C ASN A 4 -0.76 7.33 13.15
N ILE A 5 0.41 6.97 13.70
CA ILE A 5 1.24 5.89 13.13
C ILE A 5 0.53 4.55 13.26
N ILE A 6 -0.02 4.25 14.44
CA ILE A 6 -0.78 3.03 14.67
C ILE A 6 -2.00 3.00 13.75
N LEU A 7 -2.72 4.11 13.61
CA LEU A 7 -3.90 4.22 12.75
C LEU A 7 -3.56 3.97 11.27
N TRP A 8 -2.45 4.54 10.77
CA TRP A 8 -1.97 4.27 9.40
C TRP A 8 -1.46 2.83 9.21
N LEU A 9 -0.84 2.23 10.23
CA LEU A 9 -0.45 0.82 10.22
C LEU A 9 -1.68 -0.09 10.19
N THR A 10 -2.67 0.18 11.03
CA THR A 10 -3.94 -0.55 11.07
C THR A 10 -4.70 -0.40 9.76
N ALA A 11 -4.77 0.81 9.19
CA ALA A 11 -5.36 1.04 7.88
C ALA A 11 -4.62 0.26 6.79
N SER A 12 -3.28 0.17 6.86
CA SER A 12 -2.50 -0.60 5.88
C SER A 12 -2.77 -2.09 6.00
N ALA A 13 -2.91 -2.61 7.22
CA ALA A 13 -3.29 -3.99 7.44
C ALA A 13 -4.70 -4.29 6.92
N VAL A 14 -5.66 -3.40 7.17
CA VAL A 14 -7.02 -3.56 6.63
C VAL A 14 -7.01 -3.53 5.11
N VAL A 15 -6.35 -2.55 4.50
CA VAL A 15 -6.35 -2.41 3.03
C VAL A 15 -5.61 -3.56 2.36
N MET A 16 -4.44 -3.93 2.86
CA MET A 16 -3.53 -4.86 2.19
C MET A 16 -3.72 -6.33 2.57
N LEU A 17 -4.43 -6.65 3.66
CA LEU A 17 -4.75 -8.03 4.05
C LEU A 17 -6.26 -8.31 4.08
N MET A 18 -7.07 -7.42 4.66
CA MET A 18 -8.51 -7.69 4.81
C MET A 18 -9.23 -7.63 3.46
N PHE A 19 -8.89 -6.70 2.57
CA PHE A 19 -9.53 -6.65 1.25
C PHE A 19 -9.19 -7.83 0.34
N PRO A 20 -7.92 -8.27 0.21
CA PRO A 20 -7.60 -9.49 -0.53
C PRO A 20 -8.32 -10.71 0.03
N TRP A 21 -8.39 -10.85 1.36
CA TRP A 21 -9.13 -11.93 2.00
C TRP A 21 -10.63 -11.87 1.69
N LEU A 22 -11.26 -10.69 1.78
CA LEU A 22 -12.68 -10.50 1.45
C LEU A 22 -12.97 -10.84 -0.02
N ALA A 23 -12.09 -10.46 -0.95
CA ALA A 23 -12.24 -10.78 -2.36
C ALA A 23 -12.26 -12.30 -2.61
N VAL A 24 -11.33 -13.04 -2.00
CA VAL A 24 -11.22 -14.50 -2.15
C VAL A 24 -12.31 -15.24 -1.37
N ALA A 25 -12.71 -14.74 -0.20
CA ALA A 25 -13.70 -15.40 0.65
C ALA A 25 -15.15 -15.22 0.15
N PHE A 26 -15.50 -14.07 -0.41
CA PHE A 26 -16.89 -13.72 -0.71
C PHE A 26 -17.24 -13.68 -2.20
N VAL A 27 -16.27 -13.62 -3.11
CA VAL A 27 -16.55 -13.41 -4.54
C VAL A 27 -16.04 -14.59 -5.37
N LYS A 28 -16.99 -15.38 -5.90
CA LYS A 28 -16.71 -16.57 -6.73
C LYS A 28 -16.91 -16.27 -8.22
N GLY A 29 -16.16 -16.96 -9.08
CA GLY A 29 -16.24 -16.82 -10.53
C GLY A 29 -15.61 -15.52 -11.05
N ASP A 30 -16.03 -15.08 -12.23
CA ASP A 30 -15.43 -13.92 -12.94
C ASP A 30 -15.52 -12.60 -12.17
N ALA A 31 -16.51 -12.48 -11.27
CA ALA A 31 -16.63 -11.34 -10.38
C ALA A 31 -15.42 -11.21 -9.43
N GLY A 32 -14.81 -12.32 -9.02
CA GLY A 32 -13.64 -12.31 -8.14
C GLY A 32 -12.45 -11.66 -8.83
N MET A 33 -12.24 -11.99 -10.11
CA MET A 33 -11.18 -11.41 -10.93
C MET A 33 -11.34 -9.89 -11.11
N ALA A 34 -12.57 -9.42 -11.37
CA ALA A 34 -12.85 -7.99 -11.48
C ALA A 34 -12.56 -7.22 -10.18
N VAL A 35 -12.90 -7.80 -9.02
CA VAL A 35 -12.61 -7.21 -7.71
C VAL A 35 -11.10 -7.17 -7.44
N CYS A 36 -10.37 -8.22 -7.84
CA CYS A 36 -8.90 -8.25 -7.74
C CYS A 36 -8.24 -7.17 -8.61
N PHE A 37 -8.72 -6.99 -9.84
CA PHE A 37 -8.24 -5.92 -10.71
C PHE A 37 -8.50 -4.55 -10.10
N LEU A 38 -9.70 -4.30 -9.55
CA LEU A 38 -9.99 -3.04 -8.88
C LEU A 38 -9.07 -2.80 -7.68
N LEU A 39 -8.82 -3.84 -6.88
CA LEU A 39 -7.92 -3.76 -5.72
C LEU A 39 -6.48 -3.48 -6.13
N PHE A 40 -5.94 -4.20 -7.12
CA PHE A 40 -4.54 -4.08 -7.51
C PHE A 40 -4.27 -2.87 -8.41
N PHE A 41 -5.19 -2.46 -9.28
CA PHE A 41 -4.96 -1.34 -10.19
C PHE A 41 -5.46 0.01 -9.68
N ALA A 42 -6.42 0.05 -8.76
CA ALA A 42 -6.96 1.32 -8.25
C ALA A 42 -6.70 1.50 -6.75
N VAL A 43 -7.17 0.57 -5.92
CA VAL A 43 -7.17 0.76 -4.45
C VAL A 43 -5.74 0.77 -3.89
N ASN A 44 -4.93 -0.23 -4.20
CA ASN A 44 -3.58 -0.36 -3.67
C ASN A 44 -2.61 0.73 -4.18
N PRO A 45 -2.61 1.09 -5.48
CA PRO A 45 -1.80 2.20 -5.99
C PRO A 45 -2.19 3.53 -5.34
N LEU A 46 -3.49 3.82 -5.24
CA LEU A 46 -3.98 5.05 -4.63
C LEU A 46 -3.58 5.12 -3.15
N TYR A 47 -3.74 4.02 -2.42
CA TYR A 47 -3.35 3.93 -1.01
C TYR A 47 -1.84 4.13 -0.83
N SER A 48 -1.01 3.53 -1.70
CA SER A 48 0.45 3.71 -1.64
C SER A 48 0.87 5.15 -1.85
N VAL A 49 0.24 5.85 -2.81
CA VAL A 49 0.50 7.28 -3.05
C VAL A 49 0.09 8.13 -1.85
N LEU A 50 -1.08 7.87 -1.26
CA LEU A 50 -1.56 8.61 -0.08
C LEU A 50 -0.65 8.41 1.13
N ILE A 51 -0.25 7.17 1.42
CA ILE A 51 0.68 6.86 2.50
C ILE A 51 2.05 7.49 2.25
N GLY A 52 2.55 7.41 1.01
CA GLY A 52 3.81 8.04 0.63
C GLY A 52 3.75 9.55 0.86
N ALA A 53 2.70 10.20 0.37
CA ALA A 53 2.50 11.63 0.56
C ALA A 53 2.44 12.03 2.04
N PHE A 54 1.75 11.23 2.87
CA PHE A 54 1.68 11.45 4.32
C PHE A 54 3.02 11.20 5.01
N ALA A 55 3.77 10.17 4.60
CA ALA A 55 5.08 9.86 5.13
C ALA A 55 6.09 10.98 4.84
N GLY A 56 5.93 11.69 3.71
CA GLY A 56 6.76 12.84 3.36
C GLY A 56 6.57 14.04 4.29
N LYS A 57 5.48 14.08 5.07
CA LYS A 57 5.26 15.10 6.10
C LYS A 57 6.29 14.97 7.23
N ASP A 58 6.58 13.74 7.67
CA ASP A 58 7.52 13.44 8.76
C ASP A 58 8.49 12.31 8.40
N ILE A 59 9.40 12.60 7.45
CA ILE A 59 10.32 11.61 6.85
C ILE A 59 11.15 10.84 7.88
N ARG A 60 11.64 11.48 8.96
CA ARG A 60 12.47 10.81 9.97
C ARG A 60 11.76 9.68 10.72
N ARG A 61 10.42 9.69 10.76
CA ARG A 61 9.63 8.73 11.56
C ARG A 61 8.73 7.83 10.72
N LEU A 62 8.33 8.28 9.53
CA LEU A 62 7.33 7.60 8.70
C LEU A 62 7.92 6.94 7.45
N TRP A 63 9.23 7.02 7.20
CA TRP A 63 9.88 6.42 6.03
C TRP A 63 9.69 4.91 5.92
N SER A 64 9.51 4.22 7.05
CA SER A 64 9.23 2.79 7.07
C SER A 64 7.80 2.44 6.65
N ILE A 65 6.85 3.39 6.64
CA ILE A 65 5.44 3.10 6.37
C ILE A 65 5.21 2.62 4.92
N PRO A 66 5.72 3.29 3.86
CA PRO A 66 5.59 2.79 2.49
C PRO A 66 6.22 1.39 2.29
N VAL A 67 7.34 1.13 2.96
CA VAL A 67 8.04 -0.17 2.93
C VAL A 67 7.18 -1.25 3.59
N ILE A 68 6.69 -0.97 4.80
CA ILE A 68 5.83 -1.87 5.57
C ILE A 68 4.54 -2.16 4.79
N SER A 69 3.89 -1.15 4.20
CA SER A 69 2.67 -1.34 3.41
C SER A 69 2.88 -2.27 2.21
N SER A 70 4.01 -2.13 1.51
CA SER A 70 4.33 -2.98 0.35
C SER A 70 4.68 -4.41 0.77
N ALA A 71 5.36 -4.56 1.91
CA ALA A 71 5.62 -5.88 2.49
C ALA A 71 4.32 -6.57 2.96
N LEU A 72 3.41 -5.85 3.61
CA LEU A 72 2.11 -6.39 4.03
C LEU A 72 1.28 -6.83 2.81
N PHE A 73 1.31 -6.08 1.71
CA PHE A 73 0.64 -6.47 0.46
C PHE A 73 1.18 -7.81 -0.04
N LEU A 74 2.50 -7.94 -0.15
CA LEU A 74 3.15 -9.16 -0.66
C LEU A 74 2.84 -10.38 0.21
N ILE A 75 2.92 -10.22 1.54
CA ILE A 75 2.56 -11.26 2.51
C ILE A 75 1.07 -11.62 2.38
N GLY A 76 0.18 -10.62 2.28
CA GLY A 76 -1.26 -10.85 2.12
C GLY A 76 -1.59 -11.61 0.84
N THR A 77 -0.98 -11.26 -0.29
CA THR A 77 -1.18 -11.97 -1.55
C THR A 77 -0.65 -13.39 -1.52
N TRP A 78 0.49 -13.65 -0.88
CA TRP A 78 1.01 -15.01 -0.75
C TRP A 78 0.19 -15.89 0.20
N ILE A 79 -0.50 -15.31 1.18
CA ILE A 79 -1.38 -16.06 2.09
C ILE A 79 -2.72 -16.39 1.43
N PHE A 80 -3.30 -15.47 0.65
CA PHE A 80 -4.69 -15.58 0.19
C PHE A 80 -4.87 -15.93 -1.29
N PHE A 81 -3.89 -15.65 -2.16
CA PHE A 81 -3.95 -15.97 -3.59
C PHE A 81 -3.09 -17.18 -3.92
N ASP A 82 -1.84 -16.96 -4.29
CA ASP A 82 -0.90 -17.99 -4.68
C ASP A 82 0.51 -17.62 -4.22
N MET A 83 1.16 -18.55 -3.54
CA MET A 83 2.46 -18.35 -2.94
C MET A 83 3.57 -18.47 -3.99
N GLY A 84 4.42 -17.45 -4.09
CA GLY A 84 5.56 -17.45 -5.02
C GLY A 84 5.27 -16.88 -6.41
N GLU A 85 4.07 -16.37 -6.65
CA GLU A 85 3.74 -15.74 -7.93
C GLU A 85 4.55 -14.45 -8.18
N THR A 86 5.19 -14.39 -9.34
CA THR A 86 6.10 -13.29 -9.71
C THR A 86 5.34 -11.98 -9.95
N ALA A 87 4.08 -12.07 -10.39
CA ALA A 87 3.22 -10.92 -10.62
C ALA A 87 3.01 -10.11 -9.34
N PHE A 88 2.71 -10.75 -8.21
CA PHE A 88 2.51 -10.06 -6.92
C PHE A 88 3.78 -9.37 -6.43
N THR A 89 4.96 -9.94 -6.74
CA THR A 89 6.25 -9.33 -6.43
C THR A 89 6.46 -8.06 -7.23
N LEU A 90 6.10 -8.06 -8.52
CA LEU A 90 6.13 -6.87 -9.37
C LEU A 90 5.15 -5.80 -8.90
N TYR A 91 3.92 -6.16 -8.52
CA TYR A 91 2.96 -5.22 -7.94
C TYR A 91 3.49 -4.58 -6.65
N ALA A 92 4.06 -5.38 -5.75
CA ALA A 92 4.67 -4.86 -4.52
C ALA A 92 5.83 -3.90 -4.81
N ALA A 93 6.68 -4.21 -5.78
CA ALA A 93 7.77 -3.33 -6.21
C ALA A 93 7.25 -2.02 -6.79
N VAL A 94 6.21 -2.07 -7.62
CA VAL A 94 5.55 -0.87 -8.19
C VAL A 94 4.92 -0.03 -7.08
N TYR A 95 4.20 -0.64 -6.13
CA TYR A 95 3.60 0.10 -5.03
C TYR A 95 4.66 0.73 -4.14
N LEU A 96 5.76 0.03 -3.88
CA LEU A 96 6.89 0.60 -3.14
C LEU A 96 7.47 1.80 -3.86
N ALA A 97 7.70 1.70 -5.17
CA ALA A 97 8.21 2.79 -5.99
C ALA A 97 7.27 4.01 -5.96
N LEU A 98 5.95 3.79 -6.10
CA LEU A 98 4.94 4.84 -6.01
C LEU A 98 4.93 5.52 -4.63
N GLY A 99 4.99 4.73 -3.55
CA GLY A 99 5.00 5.24 -2.18
C GLY A 99 6.26 6.06 -1.88
N ILE A 100 7.43 5.59 -2.32
CA ILE A 100 8.70 6.33 -2.18
C ILE A 100 8.68 7.61 -3.03
N ALA A 101 8.23 7.55 -4.28
CA ALA A 101 8.15 8.71 -5.16
C ALA A 101 7.23 9.79 -4.57
N ALA A 102 6.02 9.42 -4.16
CA ALA A 102 5.08 10.33 -3.51
C ALA A 102 5.66 10.94 -2.22
N MET A 103 6.38 10.15 -1.44
CA MET A 103 7.07 10.62 -0.25
C MET A 103 8.14 11.67 -0.55
N LEU A 104 9.00 11.41 -1.55
CA LEU A 104 10.04 12.34 -1.97
C LEU A 104 9.44 13.64 -2.50
N ILE A 105 8.39 13.56 -3.32
CA ILE A 105 7.67 14.73 -3.84
C ILE A 105 7.11 15.58 -2.70
N SER A 106 6.43 14.96 -1.73
CA SER A 106 5.91 15.67 -0.55
C SER A 106 7.00 16.38 0.26
N VAL A 107 8.17 15.77 0.43
CA VAL A 107 9.31 16.41 1.11
C VAL A 107 9.84 17.60 0.31
N LEU A 108 9.97 17.47 -1.01
CA LEU A 108 10.45 18.54 -1.88
C LEU A 108 9.50 19.74 -1.86
N ILE A 109 8.19 19.51 -1.94
CA ILE A 109 7.17 20.57 -1.84
C ILE A 109 7.26 21.26 -0.48
N ARG A 110 7.35 20.51 0.63
CA ARG A 110 7.49 21.09 1.97
C ARG A 110 8.73 21.96 2.11
N LYS A 111 9.86 21.50 1.59
CA LYS A 111 11.11 22.27 1.60
C LYS A 111 11.00 23.58 0.79
N LYS A 112 10.21 23.60 -0.28
CA LYS A 112 9.93 24.81 -1.07
C LYS A 112 9.01 25.79 -0.36
N THR A 113 8.01 25.30 0.40
CA THR A 113 7.06 26.15 1.13
C THR A 113 7.60 26.71 2.45
N GLN A 114 8.61 26.07 3.04
CA GLN A 114 9.26 26.52 4.29
C GLN A 114 10.48 27.42 4.04
N LYS A 115 10.78 27.75 2.78
CA LYS A 115 11.87 28.64 2.36
C LYS A 115 11.28 29.96 1.89
#